data_AF-A0A965CLB4-F1
#
_entry.id   AF-A0A965CLB4-F1
#
_cell.length_a   1.000
_cell.length_b   1.000
_cell.length_c   1.000
_cell.angle_alpha   90.00
_cell.angle_beta   90.00
_cell.angle_gamma   90.00
#
_symmetry.space_group_name_H-M   'P 1'
#
loop_
_entity.id
_entity.type
_entity.pdbx_description
1 polymer ?
#
loop_
_entity_poly.entity_id
_entity_poly.type
_entity_poly.pdbx_seq_one_letter_code
_entity_poly.pdbx_strand_id
1 'polypeptide(L)'
;KKELYSLKLVNWHFWLSTIGIVFYITSMWVAGIMQGLMWRAYTALGFLEYSFIETTEALHPMYVIRALGGALFVLGALVMVYNIYMTIRSPKTALIGSQAALVPGE
;
A
#
# COMPACT_ATOMS: atom_id res chain seq x y z
N LYS A 1 25.56 7.65 -12.26
CA LYS A 1 24.39 6.93 -11.68
C LYS A 1 23.22 7.11 -12.64
N LYS A 2 22.52 6.04 -13.05
CA LYS A 2 21.28 6.17 -13.85
C LYS A 2 20.16 6.58 -12.89
N GLU A 3 19.78 7.84 -12.90
CA GLU A 3 18.72 8.35 -12.03
C GLU A 3 17.35 8.11 -12.68
N LEU A 4 16.35 7.77 -11.85
CA LEU A 4 14.96 7.71 -12.26
C LEU A 4 14.50 9.09 -12.75
N TYR A 5 13.55 9.10 -13.69
CA TYR A 5 13.05 10.32 -14.34
C TYR A 5 12.70 11.44 -13.35
N SER A 6 12.10 11.11 -12.20
CA SER A 6 11.83 12.08 -11.15
C SER A 6 11.94 11.48 -9.75
N LEU A 7 12.86 12.03 -8.95
CA LEU A 7 12.94 11.74 -7.51
C LEU A 7 11.74 12.31 -6.73
N LYS A 8 11.09 13.37 -7.23
CA LYS A 8 9.87 13.92 -6.61
C LYS A 8 8.72 12.92 -6.66
N LEU A 9 8.58 12.17 -7.77
CA LEU A 9 7.56 11.12 -7.91
C LEU A 9 7.83 9.94 -6.97
N VAL A 10 9.10 9.61 -6.73
CA VAL A 10 9.48 8.58 -5.75
C VAL A 10 9.07 9.00 -4.33
N ASN A 11 9.29 10.26 -3.96
CA ASN A 11 8.85 10.77 -2.65
C ASN A 11 7.32 10.71 -2.52
N TRP A 12 6.57 11.06 -3.57
CA TRP A 12 5.12 10.91 -3.60
C TRP A 12 4.66 9.46 -3.46
N HIS A 13 5.28 8.52 -4.18
CA HIS A 13 5.03 7.09 -4.03
C HIS A 13 5.26 6.64 -2.58
N PHE A 14 6.37 7.07 -1.97
CA PHE A 14 6.73 6.71 -0.61
C PHE A 14 5.64 7.16 0.39
N TRP A 15 5.21 8.43 0.34
CA TRP A 15 4.18 8.93 1.26
C TRP A 15 2.81 8.30 1.04
N LEU A 16 2.37 8.15 -0.22
CA LEU A 16 1.09 7.49 -0.53
C LEU A 16 1.08 6.04 -0.04
N SER A 17 2.16 5.31 -0.29
CA SER A 17 2.28 3.90 0.12
C SER A 17 2.39 3.76 1.63
N THR A 18 3.15 4.63 2.30
CA THR A 18 3.31 4.61 3.77
C THR A 18 1.99 4.92 4.48
N ILE A 19 1.25 5.92 4.02
CA ILE A 19 -0.06 6.23 4.60
C ILE A 19 -1.06 5.10 4.32
N GLY A 20 -1.08 4.58 3.08
CA GLY A 20 -1.95 3.47 2.70
C GLY A 20 -1.74 2.21 3.54
N ILE A 21 -0.49 1.80 3.76
CA ILE A 21 -0.19 0.60 4.55
C ILE A 21 -0.52 0.80 6.04
N VAL A 22 -0.34 2.00 6.59
CA VAL A 22 -0.73 2.30 7.98
C VAL A 22 -2.24 2.20 8.16
N PHE A 23 -3.05 2.74 7.25
CA PHE A 23 -4.51 2.55 7.29
C PHE A 23 -4.92 1.07 7.14
N TYR A 24 -4.20 0.32 6.32
CA TYR A 24 -4.45 -1.12 6.16
C TYR A 24 -4.18 -1.89 7.45
N ILE A 25 -3.00 -1.71 8.06
CA ILE A 25 -2.61 -2.47 9.27
C ILE A 25 -3.52 -2.10 10.45
N THR A 26 -3.79 -0.80 10.64
CA THR A 26 -4.63 -0.34 11.76
C THR A 26 -6.06 -0.87 11.67
N SER A 27 -6.69 -0.83 10.50
CA SER A 27 -8.03 -1.42 10.31
C SER A 27 -8.04 -2.93 10.54
N MET A 28 -7.02 -3.65 10.09
CA MET A 28 -6.91 -5.10 10.28
C MET A 28 -6.67 -5.50 11.75
N TRP A 29 -5.92 -4.71 12.51
CA TRP A 29 -5.76 -4.94 13.95
C TRP A 29 -7.08 -4.78 14.70
N VAL A 30 -7.80 -3.67 14.44
CA VAL A 30 -9.10 -3.42 15.09
C VAL A 30 -10.10 -4.51 14.72
N ALA A 31 -10.17 -4.89 13.44
CA ALA A 31 -11.01 -5.97 12.96
C ALA A 31 -10.68 -7.31 13.64
N GLY A 32 -9.40 -7.68 13.71
CA GLY A 32 -8.97 -8.93 14.33
C GLY A 32 -9.27 -9.00 15.82
N ILE A 33 -9.04 -7.91 16.56
CA ILE A 33 -9.36 -7.84 17.99
C ILE A 33 -10.86 -7.95 18.20
N MET A 34 -11.67 -7.20 17.45
CA MET A 34 -13.13 -7.22 17.58
C MET A 34 -13.69 -8.61 17.28
N GLN A 35 -13.26 -9.22 16.17
CA GLN A 35 -13.69 -10.57 15.79
C GLN A 35 -13.29 -11.62 16.85
N GLY A 36 -12.06 -11.54 17.37
CA GLY A 36 -11.59 -12.45 18.43
C GLY A 36 -12.33 -12.27 19.76
N LEU A 37 -12.71 -11.03 20.10
CA LEU A 37 -13.50 -10.75 21.30
C LEU A 37 -14.95 -11.24 21.16
N MET A 38 -15.59 -10.98 20.02
CA MET A 38 -16.98 -11.39 19.77
C MET A 38 -17.12 -12.92 19.74
N TRP A 39 -16.17 -13.64 19.14
CA TRP A 39 -16.18 -15.11 19.12
C TRP A 39 -15.92 -15.77 20.48
N ARG A 40 -15.39 -15.01 21.44
CA ARG A 40 -15.16 -15.47 22.83
C ARG A 40 -16.18 -14.88 23.80
N ALA A 41 -17.15 -14.10 23.33
CA ALA A 41 -18.17 -13.51 24.19
C ALA A 41 -19.21 -14.57 24.53
N TYR A 42 -19.24 -14.96 25.81
CA TYR A 42 -20.24 -15.85 26.37
C TYR A 42 -21.05 -15.09 27.40
N THR A 43 -22.36 -15.25 27.31
CA THR A 43 -23.33 -14.75 28.30
C THR A 43 -23.14 -15.45 29.65
N ALA A 44 -23.68 -14.90 30.73
CA ALA A 44 -23.61 -15.51 32.07
C ALA A 44 -24.23 -16.92 32.15
N LEU A 45 -25.04 -17.30 31.16
CA LEU A 45 -25.67 -18.61 31.02
C LEU A 45 -24.86 -19.59 30.14
N GLY A 46 -23.70 -19.16 29.62
CA GLY A 46 -22.80 -19.98 28.80
C GLY A 46 -23.12 -20.03 27.30
N PHE A 47 -24.14 -19.29 26.83
CA PHE A 47 -24.44 -19.16 25.40
C PHE A 47 -23.55 -18.11 24.73
N LEU A 48 -23.29 -18.29 23.43
CA LEU A 48 -22.56 -17.31 22.61
C LEU A 48 -23.36 -16.01 22.52
N GLU A 49 -22.74 -14.89 22.88
CA GLU A 49 -23.40 -13.58 22.95
C GLU A 49 -23.62 -12.97 21.56
N TYR A 50 -22.70 -13.21 20.62
CA TYR A 50 -22.79 -12.72 19.24
C TYR A 50 -22.81 -13.87 18.25
N SER A 51 -23.74 -13.81 17.30
CA SER A 51 -23.76 -14.68 16.13
C SER A 51 -22.66 -14.30 15.13
N PHE A 52 -22.37 -15.23 14.20
CA PHE A 52 -21.39 -15.00 13.14
C PHE A 52 -21.79 -13.83 12.21
N ILE A 53 -23.09 -13.68 11.96
CA ILE A 53 -23.63 -12.61 11.10
C ILE A 53 -23.42 -11.24 11.74
N GLU A 54 -23.71 -11.10 13.03
CA GLU A 54 -23.48 -9.84 13.76
C GLU A 54 -22.00 -9.46 13.79
N THR A 55 -21.12 -10.45 13.96
CA THR A 55 -19.67 -10.22 13.88
C THR A 55 -19.27 -9.73 12.47
N THR A 56 -19.85 -10.32 11.42
CA THR A 56 -19.57 -9.94 10.03
C THR A 56 -20.06 -8.52 9.72
N GLU A 57 -21.23 -8.15 10.21
CA GLU A 57 -21.79 -6.81 10.06
C GLU A 57 -20.94 -5.75 10.78
N ALA A 58 -20.50 -6.05 12.01
CA ALA A 58 -19.61 -5.16 12.77
C ALA A 58 -18.26 -4.90 12.07
N LEU A 59 -17.74 -5.88 11.31
CA LEU A 59 -16.47 -5.78 10.59
C LEU A 59 -16.54 -4.97 9.30
N HIS A 60 -17.74 -4.74 8.75
CA HIS A 60 -17.91 -4.08 7.46
C HIS A 60 -17.21 -2.71 7.36
N PRO A 61 -17.32 -1.79 8.35
CA PRO A 61 -16.62 -0.50 8.31
C PRO A 61 -15.09 -0.66 8.26
N MET A 62 -14.54 -1.67 8.94
CA MET A 62 -13.09 -1.93 8.94
C MET A 62 -12.61 -2.38 7.56
N TYR A 63 -13.42 -3.18 6.84
CA TYR A 63 -13.09 -3.57 5.47
C TYR A 63 -13.14 -2.42 4.47
N VAL A 64 -14.02 -1.42 4.69
CA VAL A 64 -14.03 -0.19 3.88
C VAL A 64 -12.73 0.60 4.09
N ILE A 65 -12.32 0.80 5.35
CA ILE A 65 -11.06 1.50 5.67
C ILE A 65 -9.86 0.74 5.08
N ARG A 66 -9.86 -0.59 5.17
CA ARG A 66 -8.84 -1.44 4.53
C ARG A 66 -8.78 -1.25 3.03
N ALA A 67 -9.93 -1.21 2.35
CA ALA A 67 -10.01 -0.98 0.91
C ALA A 67 -9.48 0.41 0.54
N LEU A 68 -9.80 1.44 1.33
CA LEU A 68 -9.27 2.80 1.15
C LEU A 68 -7.74 2.85 1.33
N GLY A 69 -7.20 2.23 2.38
CA GLY A 69 -5.76 2.12 2.59
C GLY A 69 -5.04 1.38 1.46
N GLY A 70 -5.63 0.27 1.00
CA GLY A 70 -5.13 -0.48 -0.17
C GLY A 70 -5.19 0.33 -1.47
N ALA A 71 -6.26 1.11 -1.68
CA ALA A 71 -6.39 1.98 -2.85
C ALA A 71 -5.29 3.05 -2.89
N LEU A 72 -4.96 3.67 -1.74
CA LEU A 72 -3.85 4.62 -1.64
C LEU A 72 -2.50 3.97 -1.98
N PHE A 73 -2.29 2.73 -1.53
CA PHE A 73 -1.07 1.97 -1.87
C PHE A 73 -0.99 1.66 -3.36
N VAL A 74 -2.10 1.23 -3.98
CA VAL A 74 -2.18 0.99 -5.44
C VAL A 74 -1.94 2.27 -6.22
N LEU A 75 -2.52 3.40 -5.81
CA LEU A 75 -2.25 4.70 -6.42
C LEU A 75 -0.76 5.07 -6.33
N GLY A 76 -0.12 4.83 -5.19
CA GLY A 76 1.32 4.96 -5.04
C GLY A 76 2.09 4.10 -6.04
N ALA A 77 1.70 2.83 -6.21
CA ALA A 77 2.33 1.92 -7.17
C ALA A 77 2.16 2.39 -8.62
N LEU A 78 0.98 2.91 -8.99
CA LEU A 78 0.73 3.48 -10.32
C LEU A 78 1.64 4.69 -10.61
N VAL A 79 1.89 5.56 -9.61
CA VAL A 79 2.85 6.67 -9.73
C VAL A 79 4.27 6.14 -10.02
N MET A 80 4.67 5.03 -9.39
CA MET A 80 5.98 4.42 -9.63
C MET A 80 6.08 3.79 -11.03
N VAL A 81 5.03 3.09 -11.48
CA VAL A 81 4.96 2.54 -12.84
C VAL A 81 5.10 3.66 -13.88
N TYR A 82 4.40 4.77 -13.68
CA TYR A 82 4.52 5.95 -14.55
C TYR A 82 5.94 6.52 -14.57
N ASN A 83 6.60 6.63 -13.40
CA ASN A 83 7.97 7.13 -13.32
C ASN A 83 8.97 6.24 -14.08
N ILE A 84 8.83 4.92 -13.96
CA ILE A 84 9.65 3.94 -14.68
C ILE A 84 9.39 4.05 -16.19
N TYR A 85 8.12 4.11 -16.60
CA TYR A 85 7.74 4.23 -18.01
C TYR A 85 8.35 5.46 -18.68
N MET A 86 8.30 6.62 -18.00
CA MET A 86 8.92 7.87 -18.47
C MET A 86 10.45 7.80 -18.49
N THR A 87 11.06 7.03 -17.58
CA THR A 87 12.52 6.79 -17.57
C THR A 87 12.96 5.97 -18.78
N ILE A 88 12.18 4.95 -19.17
CA ILE A 88 12.45 4.08 -20.33
C ILE A 88 12.28 4.87 -21.64
N ARG A 89 11.25 5.71 -21.74
CA ARG A 89 10.97 6.51 -22.95
C ARG A 89 11.84 7.75 -23.09
N SER A 90 12.55 8.20 -22.05
CA SER A 90 13.33 9.43 -22.12
C SER A 90 14.63 9.24 -22.93
N PRO A 91 14.84 9.98 -24.04
CA PRO A 91 16.06 9.90 -24.84
C PRO A 91 17.32 10.38 -24.07
N LYS A 92 17.15 11.16 -23.00
CA LYS A 92 18.27 11.56 -22.11
C LYS A 92 18.98 10.36 -21.47
N THR A 93 18.27 9.25 -21.18
CA THR A 93 18.89 8.02 -20.67
C THR A 93 19.75 7.34 -21.75
N ALA A 94 19.38 7.46 -23.03
CA ALA A 94 20.17 6.95 -24.15
C ALA A 94 21.46 7.75 -24.35
N LEU A 95 21.43 9.07 -24.14
CA LEU A 95 22.62 9.93 -24.23
C LEU A 95 23.65 9.69 -23.12
N ILE A 96 23.21 9.36 -21.90
CA ILE A 96 24.12 9.00 -20.79
C ILE A 96 24.77 7.63 -21.04
N GLY A 97 24.03 6.67 -21.61
CA GLY A 97 24.61 5.38 -22.05
C GLY A 97 25.63 5.55 -23.17
N SER A 98 25.38 6.49 -24.09
CA SER A 98 26.31 6.85 -25.17
C SER A 98 27.58 7.54 -24.65
N GLN A 99 27.48 8.49 -23.71
CA GLN A 99 28.67 9.16 -23.16
C GLN A 99 29.53 8.25 -22.28
N ALA A 100 28.92 7.32 -21.53
CA ALA A 100 29.67 6.33 -20.74
C ALA A 100 30.41 5.31 -21.62
N ALA A 101 29.94 5.06 -22.85
CA ALA A 101 30.62 4.20 -23.83
C ALA A 101 31.76 4.92 -24.58
N LEU A 102 31.86 6.25 -24.47
CA LEU A 102 32.83 7.09 -25.18
C LEU A 102 33.97 7.58 -24.27
N VAL A 103 34.07 7.12 -23.03
CA VAL A 103 35.25 7.33 -22.18
C VAL A 103 36.13 6.08 -22.34
N PRO A 104 37.22 6.13 -23.14
CA PRO A 104 38.21 5.06 -23.15
C PRO A 104 38.79 4.97 -21.75
N GLY A 105 38.89 3.75 -21.21
CA GLY A 105 39.58 3.53 -19.95
C GLY A 105 40.99 4.09 -20.03
N GLU A 106 41.29 5.01 -19.12
CA GLU A 106 42.65 5.31 -18.67
C GLU A 106 43.07 4.25 -17.66
#